data_AF-A0A2A4MIF9-F1
#
_entry.id   AF-A0A2A4MIF9-F1
#
_cell.length_a   1.000
_cell.length_b   1.000
_cell.length_c   1.000
_cell.angle_alpha   90.00
_cell.angle_beta   90.00
_cell.angle_gamma   90.00
#
_symmetry.space_group_name_H-M   'P 1'
#
loop_
_entity.id
_entity.type
_entity.pdbx_description
1 polymer ?
#
loop_
_entity_poly.entity_id
_entity_poly.type
_entity_poly.pdbx_seq_one_letter_code
_entity_poly.pdbx_strand_id
1 'polypeptide(L)'
;MNTTATNEQSPIDNKKALRRAVIELIANGRHQLFILAYDLDPLIYSNDDFTQQLSALARRSKRPDIHILLHRPTRLLIKRKSSSPGRDTTA
;
A
#
# COMPACT_ATOMS: atom_id res chain seq x y z
N MET A 1 23.18 -12.99 -17.58
CA MET A 1 22.27 -14.12 -17.29
C MET A 1 21.15 -13.57 -16.43
N ASN A 2 19.99 -13.27 -17.02
CA ASN A 2 18.85 -12.71 -16.30
C ASN A 2 17.97 -13.86 -15.84
N THR A 3 18.08 -14.24 -14.57
CA THR A 3 17.20 -15.22 -13.94
C THR A 3 15.85 -14.56 -13.70
N THR A 4 14.92 -14.70 -14.65
CA THR A 4 13.49 -14.48 -14.40
C THR A 4 13.03 -15.57 -13.45
N ALA A 5 13.14 -15.31 -12.15
CA ALA A 5 12.52 -16.13 -11.12
C ALA A 5 11.00 -15.93 -11.22
N THR A 6 10.36 -16.69 -12.11
CA THR A 6 8.91 -16.90 -12.05
C THR A 6 8.65 -17.76 -10.82
N ASN A 7 8.49 -17.09 -9.68
CA ASN A 7 8.08 -17.73 -8.44
C ASN A 7 6.58 -18.06 -8.60
N GLU A 8 6.28 -19.23 -9.14
CA GLU A 8 4.93 -19.76 -9.37
C GLU A 8 4.24 -20.00 -8.01
N GLN A 9 3.70 -18.94 -7.42
CA GLN A 9 2.84 -19.03 -6.25
C GLN A 9 1.40 -19.21 -6.71
N SER A 10 0.78 -20.28 -6.21
CA SER A 10 -0.65 -20.58 -6.40
C SER A 10 -1.51 -19.35 -6.09
N PRO A 11 -2.63 -19.16 -6.80
CA PRO A 11 -3.62 -18.13 -6.46
C PRO A 11 -3.93 -18.14 -4.97
N ILE A 12 -3.85 -16.96 -4.34
CA ILE A 12 -4.13 -16.81 -2.92
C ILE A 12 -5.62 -16.53 -2.75
N ASP A 13 -6.37 -17.58 -2.43
CA ASP A 13 -7.85 -17.52 -2.38
C ASP A 13 -8.40 -16.84 -1.12
N ASN A 14 -7.53 -16.58 -0.13
CA ASN A 14 -7.94 -16.04 1.17
C ASN A 14 -7.32 -14.65 1.42
N LYS A 15 -8.16 -13.66 1.75
CA LYS A 15 -7.75 -12.30 2.11
C LYS A 15 -6.70 -12.25 3.22
N LYS A 16 -6.81 -13.13 4.22
CA LYS A 16 -5.83 -13.20 5.34
C LYS A 16 -4.46 -13.68 4.85
N ALA A 17 -4.45 -14.69 3.99
CA ALA A 17 -3.23 -15.20 3.37
C ALA A 17 -2.60 -14.15 2.44
N LEU A 18 -3.44 -13.44 1.68
CA LEU A 18 -2.99 -12.36 0.80
C LEU A 18 -2.36 -11.22 1.60
N ARG A 19 -3.00 -10.77 2.68
CA ARG A 19 -2.42 -9.77 3.59
C ARG A 19 -1.05 -10.21 4.12
N ARG A 20 -0.93 -11.45 4.58
CA ARG A 20 0.34 -11.99 5.07
C ARG A 20 1.41 -11.99 3.98
N ALA A 21 1.08 -12.46 2.78
CA ALA A 21 2.01 -12.47 1.65
C ALA A 21 2.47 -11.05 1.26
N VAL A 22 1.55 -10.08 1.25
CA VAL A 22 1.89 -8.67 0.98
C VAL A 22 2.84 -8.11 2.05
N ILE A 23 2.57 -8.37 3.34
CA ILE A 23 3.43 -7.94 4.45
C ILE A 23 4.83 -8.55 4.31
N GLU A 24 4.92 -9.85 4.05
CA GLU A 24 6.19 -10.56 3.86
C GLU A 24 6.95 -10.03 2.63
N LEU A 25 6.26 -9.73 1.53
CA LEU A 25 6.86 -9.14 0.33
C LEU A 25 7.45 -7.76 0.63
N ILE A 26 6.70 -6.90 1.33
CA ILE A 26 7.16 -5.56 1.69
C ILE A 26 8.31 -5.67 2.69
N ALA A 27 8.26 -6.55 3.68
CA ALA A 27 9.35 -6.72 4.65
C ALA A 27 10.67 -7.11 3.97
N ASN A 28 10.61 -7.99 2.96
CA ASN A 28 11.78 -8.48 2.24
C ASN A 28 12.25 -7.59 1.09
N GLY A 29 11.40 -6.68 0.59
CA GLY A 29 11.75 -5.75 -0.49
C GLY A 29 12.91 -4.83 -0.07
N ARG A 30 13.90 -4.59 -0.95
CA ARG A 30 15.06 -3.77 -0.56
C ARG A 30 15.01 -2.33 -1.07
N HIS A 31 14.54 -2.12 -2.29
CA HIS A 31 14.67 -0.83 -2.97
C HIS A 31 13.39 -0.33 -3.60
N GLN A 32 12.59 -1.22 -4.19
CA GLN A 32 11.44 -0.83 -4.99
C GLN A 32 10.17 -1.57 -4.54
N LEU A 33 9.04 -0.88 -4.62
CA LEU A 33 7.71 -1.45 -4.45
C LEU A 33 6.76 -0.80 -5.44
N PHE A 34 6.13 -1.62 -6.27
CA PHE A 34 5.09 -1.20 -7.21
C PHE A 34 3.78 -1.86 -6.80
N ILE A 35 2.77 -1.04 -6.49
CA ILE A 35 1.40 -1.50 -6.23
C ILE A 35 0.55 -1.07 -7.42
N LEU A 36 0.10 -2.03 -8.21
CA LEU A 36 -0.81 -1.83 -9.34
C LEU A 36 -2.16 -2.42 -8.97
N ALA A 37 -3.17 -1.58 -8.82
CA ALA A 37 -4.49 -2.05 -8.42
C ALA A 37 -5.59 -1.27 -9.12
N TYR A 38 -6.73 -1.92 -9.34
CA TYR A 38 -7.93 -1.22 -9.78
C TYR A 38 -8.42 -0.25 -8.68
N ASP A 39 -8.43 -0.73 -7.44
CA ASP A 39 -8.70 0.01 -6.21
C ASP A 39 -7.91 -0.64 -5.04
N LEU A 40 -7.65 0.09 -3.97
CA LEU A 40 -7.02 -0.46 -2.76
C LEU A 40 -8.10 -1.02 -1.84
N ASP A 41 -8.17 -2.36 -1.70
CA ASP A 41 -9.04 -2.99 -0.71
C ASP A 41 -8.63 -2.57 0.72
N PRO A 42 -9.48 -1.84 1.47
CA PRO A 42 -9.15 -1.40 2.82
C PRO A 42 -8.79 -2.54 3.77
N LEU A 43 -9.31 -3.75 3.56
CA LEU A 43 -9.00 -4.91 4.41
C LEU A 43 -7.53 -5.35 4.29
N ILE A 44 -6.91 -5.05 3.16
CA ILE A 44 -5.51 -5.39 2.87
C ILE A 44 -4.60 -4.20 3.22
N TYR A 45 -5.02 -2.98 2.92
CA TYR A 45 -4.16 -1.79 2.96
C TYR A 45 -4.42 -0.82 4.12
N SER A 46 -5.60 -0.85 4.76
CA SER A 46 -5.92 0.00 5.92
C SER A 46 -5.63 -0.69 7.25
N ASN A 47 -4.46 -1.33 7.36
CA ASN A 47 -3.98 -1.89 8.62
C ASN A 47 -2.62 -1.33 9.02
N ASP A 48 -2.36 -1.35 10.33
CA ASP A 48 -1.17 -0.76 10.91
C ASP A 48 0.10 -1.51 10.49
N ASP A 49 0.07 -2.84 10.39
CA ASP A 49 1.23 -3.64 9.99
C ASP A 49 1.70 -3.26 8.59
N PHE A 50 0.79 -3.12 7.63
CA PHE A 50 1.10 -2.70 6.26
C PHE A 50 1.75 -1.31 6.27
N THR A 51 1.15 -0.37 6.99
CA THR A 51 1.65 1.01 7.07
C THR A 51 3.04 1.06 7.71
N GLN A 52 3.26 0.27 8.78
CA GLN A 52 4.55 0.15 9.45
C GLN A 52 5.62 -0.44 8.52
N GLN A 53 5.31 -1.54 7.82
CA GLN A 53 6.27 -2.18 6.91
C GLN A 53 6.59 -1.30 5.70
N LEU A 54 5.59 -0.64 5.12
CA LEU A 54 5.79 0.30 4.03
C LEU A 54 6.67 1.47 4.47
N SER A 55 6.42 2.01 5.66
CA SER A 55 7.23 3.08 6.23
C SER A 55 8.66 2.61 6.54
N ALA A 56 8.83 1.37 7.00
CA ALA A 56 10.14 0.77 7.22
C ALA A 56 10.91 0.60 5.90
N LEU A 57 10.23 0.17 4.82
CA LEU A 57 10.80 0.13 3.47
C LEU A 57 11.27 1.51 3.00
N ALA A 58 10.42 2.52 3.16
CA ALA A 58 10.73 3.89 2.79
C ALA A 58 11.96 4.44 3.54
N ARG A 59 12.13 4.05 4.82
CA ARG A 59 13.25 4.52 5.66
C ARG A 59 14.55 3.74 5.48
N ARG A 60 14.50 2.44 5.18
CA ARG A 60 15.72 1.61 5.04
C ARG A 60 16.45 1.83 3.72
N SER A 61 15.74 2.23 2.66
CA SER A 61 16.37 2.48 1.38
C SER A 61 16.92 3.92 1.34
N LYS A 62 18.18 4.07 0.91
CA LYS A 62 18.79 5.39 0.65
C LYS A 62 18.06 6.15 -0.47
N ARG A 63 17.37 5.41 -1.35
CA ARG A 63 16.55 5.91 -2.47
C ARG A 63 15.33 4.99 -2.59
N PRO A 64 14.29 5.17 -1.77
CA PRO A 64 13.10 4.34 -1.84
C PRO A 64 12.36 4.66 -3.14
N ASP A 65 12.01 3.61 -3.87
CA ASP A 65 11.33 3.71 -5.14
C ASP A 65 9.95 3.06 -5.02
N ILE A 66 9.00 3.81 -4.46
CA ILE A 66 7.68 3.31 -4.08
C ILE A 66 6.64 3.98 -4.98
N HIS A 67 5.98 3.19 -5.81
CA HIS A 67 4.95 3.63 -6.74
C HIS A 67 3.63 2.91 -6.47
N ILE A 68 2.55 3.69 -6.38
CA ILE A 68 1.19 3.16 -6.23
C ILE A 68 0.35 3.73 -7.36
N LEU A 69 -0.05 2.87 -8.30
CA LEU A 69 -0.90 3.23 -9.43
C LEU A 69 -2.29 2.63 -9.24
N LEU A 70 -3.30 3.50 -9.22
CA LEU A 70 -4.70 3.14 -9.01
C LEU A 70 -5.53 3.54 -10.22
N HIS A 71 -6.37 2.62 -10.71
CA HIS A 71 -7.29 2.94 -11.80
C HIS A 71 -8.47 3.83 -11.33
N ARG A 72 -8.98 3.60 -10.12
CA ARG A 72 -10.05 4.42 -9.51
C ARG A 72 -9.67 4.96 -8.13
N PRO A 73 -8.93 6.07 -8.03
CA PRO A 73 -8.52 6.65 -6.74
C PRO A 73 -9.66 7.32 -5.96
N THR A 74 -10.85 7.46 -6.55
CA THR A 74 -11.96 8.29 -6.04
C THR A 74 -12.39 7.93 -4.62
N ARG A 75 -12.34 6.64 -4.22
CA ARG A 75 -12.68 6.23 -2.84
C ARG A 75 -11.72 6.75 -1.78
N LEU A 76 -10.44 6.93 -2.12
CA LEU A 76 -9.42 7.42 -1.18
C LEU A 76 -9.48 8.94 -0.99
N LEU A 77 -9.94 9.67 -2.01
CA LEU A 77 -10.01 11.14 -2.00
C LEU A 77 -11.23 11.70 -1.27
N ILE A 78 -12.31 10.91 -1.13
CA ILE A 78 -13.55 11.35 -0.45
C ILE A 78 -13.33 11.51 1.06
N LYS A 79 -12.46 10.69 1.67
CA LYS A 79 -12.24 10.69 3.14
C LYS A 79 -11.54 11.97 3.66
N ARG A 80 -10.92 12.78 2.79
CA ARG A 80 -10.24 14.03 3.17
C ARG A 80 -11.14 15.26 3.22
N LYS A 81 -12.39 15.19 2.70
CA LYS A 81 -13.26 16.36 2.55
C LYS A 81 -14.22 16.60 3.74
N SER A 82 -14.13 15.81 4.80
CA SER A 82 -15.07 15.88 5.95
C SER A 82 -14.48 16.48 7.23
N SER A 83 -13.34 17.15 7.18
CA SER A 83 -12.74 17.83 8.35
C SER A 83 -12.28 19.25 7.98
N SER A 84 -13.24 20.13 7.69
CA SER A 84 -13.09 21.56 7.93
C SER A 84 -14.16 21.95 8.95
N PRO A 85 -13.83 22.14 10.23
CA PRO A 85 -14.71 22.90 11.09
C PRO A 85 -14.63 24.36 10.60
N GLY A 86 -15.79 24.91 10.26
CA GLY A 86 -15.92 26.33 9.94
C GLY A 86 -15.34 27.16 11.09
N ARG A 87 -14.49 28.12 10.74
CA ARG A 87 -14.20 29.22 11.66
C ARG A 87 -15.45 30.08 11.72
N ASP A 88 -16.30 29.82 12.70
CA ASP A 88 -17.29 30.79 13.14
C ASP A 88 -16.51 32.02 13.63
N THR A 89 -16.49 33.03 12.76
CA THR A 89 -16.04 34.38 13.09
C THR A 89 -17.29 35.16 13.42
N THR A 90 -17.66 35.20 14.70
CA THR A 90 -18.69 36.13 15.18
C THR A 90 -17.97 37.28 15.86
N ALA A 91 -18.14 38.46 15.26
CA ALA A 91 -17.83 39.76 15.84
C ALA A 91 -18.83 40.13 16.94
#